data_AF-A0A7Y2W8K4-F1
#
_entry.id   AF-A0A7Y2W8K4-F1
#
_cell.length_a   1.000
_cell.length_b   1.000
_cell.length_c   1.000
_cell.angle_alpha   90.00
_cell.angle_beta   90.00
_cell.angle_gamma   90.00
#
_symmetry.space_group_name_H-M   'P 1'
#
loop_
_entity.id
_entity.type
_entity.pdbx_description
1 polymer ?
#
loop_
_entity_poly.entity_id
_entity_poly.type
_entity_poly.pdbx_seq_one_letter_code
_entity_poly.pdbx_strand_id
1 'polypeptide(L)'
;MTVGTHKLTLPAEMLRRGFWLYAWRVVGPAGEELLYVGRTGDNSSPNASPAYIRMGQHLGSLDTQNALRKHLAKRDIFPEQCRHFELVCHGPIYPEIEKPANFSREDRLLRKELMEKHIPLRNIVGAMEKQLANDLAAADYTVLNTVPWPHDVDPELWKPIRAAFAEHFPKLRG
;
A
#
# COMPACT_ATOMS: atom_id res chain seq x y z
N MET A 1 12.39 -6.59 28.05
CA MET A 1 11.04 -6.81 27.50
C MET A 1 10.04 -6.30 28.51
N THR A 2 9.24 -5.31 28.14
CA THR A 2 8.11 -4.83 28.96
C THR A 2 6.86 -5.58 28.51
N VAL A 3 6.23 -6.31 29.42
CA VAL A 3 4.92 -6.91 29.18
C VAL A 3 3.89 -5.78 29.19
N GLY A 4 3.05 -5.70 28.16
CA GLY A 4 2.06 -4.63 28.01
C GLY A 4 0.83 -5.09 27.23
N THR A 5 -0.29 -4.41 27.45
CA THR A 5 -1.49 -4.55 26.62
C THR A 5 -1.47 -3.47 25.55
N HIS A 6 -1.52 -3.87 24.28
CA HIS A 6 -1.52 -2.96 23.12
C HIS A 6 -2.87 -3.05 22.40
N LYS A 7 -3.35 -1.93 21.85
CA LYS A 7 -4.64 -1.85 21.15
C LYS A 7 -4.43 -1.35 19.72
N LEU A 8 -5.17 -1.94 18.80
CA LEU A 8 -5.33 -1.48 17.43
C LEU A 8 -6.83 -1.28 17.17
N THR A 9 -7.19 -0.13 16.61
CA THR A 9 -8.56 0.14 16.15
C THR A 9 -8.56 0.09 14.62
N LEU A 10 -9.45 -0.72 14.06
CA LEU A 10 -9.56 -0.98 12.63
C LEU A 10 -10.98 -0.67 12.15
N PRO A 11 -11.17 0.32 11.25
CA PRO A 11 -12.45 0.52 10.58
C PRO A 11 -12.83 -0.69 9.73
N ALA A 12 -14.12 -1.05 9.71
CA ALA A 12 -14.62 -2.22 8.97
C ALA A 12 -14.38 -2.10 7.46
N GLU A 13 -14.31 -0.86 6.95
CA GLU A 13 -14.03 -0.53 5.55
C GLU A 13 -12.70 -1.10 5.10
N MET A 14 -11.68 -1.13 5.98
CA MET A 14 -10.36 -1.67 5.67
C MET A 14 -10.33 -3.19 5.45
N LEU A 15 -11.44 -3.89 5.72
CA LEU A 15 -11.64 -5.30 5.41
C LEU A 15 -12.20 -5.52 3.99
N ARG A 16 -12.62 -4.47 3.29
CA ARG A 16 -13.15 -4.59 1.93
C ARG A 16 -12.04 -4.90 0.93
N ARG A 17 -12.28 -5.90 0.09
CA ARG A 17 -11.42 -6.25 -1.04
C ARG A 17 -11.55 -5.16 -2.12
N GLY A 18 -10.45 -4.86 -2.79
CA GLY A 18 -10.37 -3.83 -3.80
C GLY A 18 -8.96 -3.29 -3.99
N PHE A 19 -8.85 -2.27 -4.82
CA PHE A 19 -7.60 -1.57 -5.10
C PHE A 19 -7.48 -0.40 -4.11
N TRP A 20 -6.51 -0.49 -3.23
CA TRP A 20 -6.21 0.47 -2.18
C TRP A 20 -4.84 1.09 -2.47
N LEU A 21 -4.69 2.36 -2.11
CA LEU A 21 -3.40 3.02 -2.02
C LEU A 21 -3.07 3.27 -0.55
N TYR A 22 -1.83 3.09 -0.13
CA TYR A 22 -1.43 3.32 1.25
C TYR A 22 0.01 3.82 1.38
N ALA A 23 0.24 4.52 2.49
CA ALA A 23 1.55 4.91 2.96
C ALA A 23 1.71 4.45 4.41
N TRP A 24 2.75 3.67 4.68
CA TRP A 24 3.26 3.50 6.03
C TRP A 24 4.04 4.73 6.42
N ARG A 25 3.72 5.26 7.59
CA ARG A 25 4.53 6.25 8.30
C ARG A 25 5.20 5.55 9.47
N VAL A 26 6.53 5.61 9.51
CA VAL A 26 7.36 4.97 10.53
C VAL A 26 8.18 6.04 11.23
N VAL A 27 8.13 6.05 12.55
CA VAL A 27 9.03 6.86 13.38
C VAL A 27 10.16 5.96 13.85
N GLY A 28 11.35 6.16 13.30
CA GLY A 28 12.53 5.38 13.60
C GLY A 28 13.06 5.59 15.02
N PRO A 29 14.08 4.83 15.42
CA PRO A 29 14.62 4.87 16.78
C PRO A 29 15.20 6.24 17.16
N ALA A 30 15.75 7.01 16.22
CA ALA A 30 16.25 8.36 16.47
C ALA A 30 15.16 9.43 16.38
N GLY A 31 13.93 9.06 15.99
CA GLY A 31 12.81 9.97 15.79
C GLY A 31 12.66 10.45 14.34
N GLU A 32 13.46 9.93 13.43
CA GLU A 32 13.37 10.19 12.00
C GLU A 32 12.06 9.63 11.42
N GLU A 33 11.46 10.38 10.49
CA GLU A 33 10.23 9.98 9.81
C GLU A 33 10.56 9.30 8.48
N LEU A 34 10.09 8.07 8.31
CA LEU A 34 10.34 7.23 7.14
C LEU A 34 9.01 6.76 6.56
N LEU A 35 8.87 6.84 5.24
CA LEU A 35 7.63 6.47 4.56
C LEU A 35 7.84 5.25 3.64
N TYR A 36 6.87 4.36 3.58
CA TYR A 36 6.81 3.32 2.55
C TYR A 36 5.46 3.39 1.85
N VAL A 37 5.47 3.50 0.54
CA VAL A 37 4.24 3.59 -0.27
C VAL A 37 3.95 2.24 -0.91
N GLY A 38 2.69 1.84 -0.91
CA GLY A 38 2.27 0.61 -1.56
C GLY A 38 0.81 0.64 -2.00
N ARG A 39 0.41 -0.39 -2.75
CA ARG A 39 -0.99 -0.60 -3.12
C ARG A 39 -1.47 -2.04 -2.95
N THR A 40 -2.77 -2.26 -3.17
CA THR A 40 -3.35 -3.57 -3.42
C THR A 40 -3.74 -3.70 -4.90
N GLY A 41 -4.04 -4.92 -5.33
CA GLY A 41 -4.20 -5.27 -6.75
C GLY A 41 -2.94 -5.95 -7.27
N ASP A 42 -2.93 -7.28 -7.30
CA ASP A 42 -1.71 -8.04 -7.55
C ASP A 42 -1.24 -7.91 -9.01
N ASN A 43 0.06 -8.06 -9.22
CA ASN A 43 0.64 -8.03 -10.56
C ASN A 43 0.46 -9.36 -11.31
N SER A 44 0.43 -10.47 -10.58
CA SER A 44 0.45 -11.84 -11.11
C SER A 44 -0.88 -12.59 -10.95
N SER A 45 -1.88 -11.99 -10.33
CA SER A 45 -3.19 -12.61 -10.11
C SER A 45 -4.33 -11.58 -10.10
N PRO A 46 -5.57 -11.99 -10.41
CA PRO A 46 -6.71 -11.07 -10.45
C PRO A 46 -7.28 -10.90 -9.04
N ASN A 47 -6.40 -10.59 -8.09
CA ASN A 47 -6.74 -10.42 -6.69
C ASN A 47 -6.44 -8.99 -6.28
N ALA A 48 -7.38 -8.38 -5.56
CA ALA A 48 -7.19 -7.08 -4.93
C ALA A 48 -7.57 -7.20 -3.45
N SER A 49 -6.58 -7.54 -2.62
CA SER A 49 -6.79 -7.77 -1.18
C SER A 49 -7.19 -6.49 -0.43
N PRO A 50 -7.77 -6.61 0.77
CA PRO A 50 -8.01 -5.46 1.64
C PRO A 50 -6.70 -4.82 2.13
N ALA A 51 -6.74 -3.54 2.47
CA ALA A 51 -5.59 -2.82 3.02
C ALA A 51 -5.10 -3.43 4.35
N TYR A 52 -6.01 -3.90 5.22
CA TYR A 52 -5.68 -4.49 6.52
C TYR A 52 -4.64 -5.63 6.43
N ILE A 53 -4.72 -6.48 5.41
CA ILE A 53 -3.79 -7.62 5.26
C ILE A 53 -2.34 -7.13 5.10
N ARG A 54 -2.14 -5.93 4.52
CA ARG A 54 -0.82 -5.32 4.34
C ARG A 54 -0.19 -4.88 5.66
N MET A 55 -0.98 -4.70 6.73
CA MET A 55 -0.45 -4.40 8.07
C MET A 55 0.49 -5.49 8.56
N GLY A 56 0.03 -6.74 8.53
CA GLY A 56 0.85 -7.89 8.92
C GLY A 56 1.89 -8.25 7.88
N GLN A 57 1.53 -8.24 6.59
CA GLN A 57 2.41 -8.71 5.53
C GLN A 57 3.64 -7.83 5.27
N HIS A 58 3.64 -6.56 5.64
CA HIS A 58 4.82 -5.71 5.39
C HIS A 58 5.88 -5.81 6.48
N LEU A 59 5.46 -6.19 7.69
CA LEU A 59 6.31 -6.30 8.88
C LEU A 59 6.61 -7.76 9.29
N GLY A 60 6.03 -8.72 8.57
CA GLY A 60 6.22 -10.15 8.79
C GLY A 60 7.66 -10.62 8.64
N SER A 61 7.89 -11.90 8.96
CA SER A 61 9.19 -12.57 8.88
C SER A 61 9.33 -13.45 7.63
N LEU A 62 8.23 -13.76 6.93
CA LEU A 62 8.27 -14.55 5.70
C LEU A 62 8.85 -13.73 4.56
N ASP A 63 9.68 -14.34 3.71
CA ASP A 63 10.39 -13.65 2.63
C ASP A 63 9.48 -12.98 1.59
N THR A 64 8.27 -13.49 1.43
CA THR A 64 7.25 -12.96 0.52
C THR A 64 6.36 -11.91 1.19
N GLN A 65 6.54 -11.68 2.50
CA GLN A 65 5.69 -10.84 3.34
C GLN A 65 6.57 -10.11 4.38
N ASN A 66 7.52 -9.30 3.89
CA ASN A 66 8.41 -8.51 4.73
C ASN A 66 8.99 -7.26 4.03
N ALA A 67 8.28 -6.67 3.07
CA ALA A 67 8.85 -5.61 2.23
C ALA A 67 9.29 -4.38 3.05
N LEU A 68 8.42 -3.85 3.94
CA LEU A 68 8.78 -2.73 4.82
C LEU A 68 9.94 -3.11 5.76
N ARG A 69 9.89 -4.30 6.38
CA ARG A 69 10.99 -4.81 7.22
C ARG A 69 12.32 -4.82 6.45
N LYS A 70 12.34 -5.30 5.21
CA LYS A 70 13.55 -5.32 4.36
C LYS A 70 14.06 -3.91 4.06
N HIS A 71 13.18 -2.95 3.81
CA HIS A 71 13.58 -1.56 3.58
C HIS A 71 14.17 -0.89 4.82
N LEU A 72 13.61 -1.15 6.01
CA LEU A 72 14.15 -0.66 7.28
C LEU A 72 15.50 -1.31 7.59
N ALA A 73 15.62 -2.63 7.42
CA ALA A 73 16.85 -3.37 7.68
C ALA A 73 18.03 -2.93 6.79
N LYS A 74 17.77 -2.50 5.55
CA LYS A 74 18.79 -1.90 4.67
C LYS A 74 19.39 -0.59 5.19
N ARG A 75 18.75 0.03 6.18
CA ARG A 75 19.22 1.23 6.89
C ARG A 75 19.63 0.93 8.33
N ASP A 76 19.85 -0.35 8.66
CA ASP A 76 20.17 -0.82 10.00
C ASP A 76 19.09 -0.49 11.05
N ILE A 77 17.83 -0.35 10.61
CA ILE A 77 16.68 -0.12 11.47
C ILE A 77 15.90 -1.43 11.62
N PHE A 78 15.81 -1.92 12.86
CA PHE A 78 14.97 -3.06 13.20
C PHE A 78 13.55 -2.58 13.54
N PRO A 79 12.48 -3.13 12.93
CA PRO A 79 11.11 -2.69 13.20
C PRO A 79 10.74 -2.64 14.68
N GLU A 80 11.26 -3.58 15.47
CA GLU A 80 11.02 -3.69 16.91
C GLU A 80 11.61 -2.54 17.73
N GLN A 81 12.51 -1.74 17.14
CA GLN A 81 13.15 -0.58 17.76
C GLN A 81 12.49 0.74 17.32
N CYS A 82 11.63 0.72 16.32
CA CYS A 82 10.89 1.89 15.89
C CYS A 82 9.91 2.33 16.98
N ARG A 83 9.71 3.64 17.10
CA ARG A 83 8.85 4.23 18.12
C ARG A 83 7.37 4.11 17.77
N HIS A 84 7.03 4.18 16.49
CA HIS A 84 5.65 4.19 16.03
C HIS A 84 5.50 3.75 14.58
N PHE A 85 4.36 3.14 14.27
CA PHE A 85 3.92 2.79 12.92
C PHE A 85 2.47 3.23 12.73
N GLU A 86 2.21 3.89 11.62
CA GLU A 86 0.87 4.29 11.20
C GLU A 86 0.67 3.86 9.74
N LEU A 87 -0.44 3.18 9.44
CA LEU A 87 -0.82 2.86 8.06
C LEU A 87 -1.92 3.81 7.62
N VAL A 88 -1.57 4.79 6.79
CA VAL A 88 -2.53 5.67 6.14
C VAL A 88 -2.96 5.02 4.84
N CYS A 89 -4.24 4.67 4.70
CA CYS A 89 -4.76 4.02 3.50
C CYS A 89 -5.99 4.74 2.97
N HIS A 90 -6.10 4.75 1.63
CA HIS A 90 -7.20 5.36 0.91
C HIS A 90 -7.81 4.32 -0.02
N GLY A 91 -9.12 4.11 0.10
CA GLY A 91 -9.86 3.22 -0.79
C GLY A 91 -11.04 2.48 -0.14
N PRO A 92 -11.49 1.38 -0.79
CA PRO A 92 -10.98 0.91 -2.08
C PRO A 92 -11.31 1.93 -3.17
N ILE A 93 -10.32 2.34 -3.97
CA ILE A 93 -10.48 3.26 -5.11
C ILE A 93 -11.33 2.58 -6.18
N TYR A 94 -11.09 1.29 -6.39
CA TYR A 94 -11.92 0.42 -7.23
C TYR A 94 -12.23 -0.88 -6.47
N PRO A 95 -13.41 -1.49 -6.67
CA PRO A 95 -13.69 -2.81 -6.11
C PRO A 95 -12.80 -3.88 -6.74
N GLU A 96 -12.69 -5.04 -6.08
CA GLU A 96 -12.07 -6.21 -6.69
C GLU A 96 -12.93 -6.72 -7.85
N ILE A 97 -12.29 -7.28 -8.88
CA ILE A 97 -13.01 -8.01 -9.91
C ILE A 97 -13.75 -9.19 -9.30
N GLU A 98 -15.08 -9.16 -9.38
CA GLU A 98 -15.92 -10.24 -8.88
C GLU A 98 -15.62 -11.54 -9.61
N LYS A 99 -15.50 -12.61 -8.83
CA LYS A 99 -15.25 -13.95 -9.34
C LYS A 99 -16.58 -14.70 -9.38
N PRO A 100 -16.87 -15.45 -10.45
CA PRO A 100 -18.07 -16.24 -10.50
C PRO A 100 -18.03 -17.33 -9.41
N ALA A 101 -19.20 -17.79 -8.98
CA ALA A 101 -19.34 -18.74 -7.87
C ALA A 101 -18.58 -20.06 -8.08
N ASN A 102 -18.39 -20.46 -9.35
CA ASN A 102 -17.66 -21.66 -9.75
C ASN A 102 -16.15 -21.41 -10.00
N PHE A 103 -15.60 -20.28 -9.56
CA PHE A 103 -14.20 -19.96 -9.79
C PHE A 103 -13.27 -21.04 -9.22
N SER A 104 -12.48 -21.66 -10.10
CA SER A 104 -11.37 -22.53 -9.75
C SER A 104 -10.04 -21.88 -10.10
N ARG A 105 -9.03 -22.04 -9.24
CA ARG A 105 -7.66 -21.56 -9.52
C ARG A 105 -7.00 -22.27 -10.69
N GLU A 106 -7.48 -23.47 -11.02
CA GLU A 106 -6.99 -24.30 -12.11
C GLU A 106 -7.58 -23.91 -13.46
N ASP A 107 -8.68 -23.15 -13.47
CA ASP A 107 -9.29 -22.62 -14.68
C ASP A 107 -8.47 -21.44 -15.23
N ARG A 108 -7.57 -21.79 -16.15
CA ARG A 108 -6.65 -20.83 -16.78
C ARG A 108 -7.37 -19.83 -17.68
N LEU A 109 -8.48 -20.21 -18.31
CA LEU A 109 -9.23 -19.34 -19.22
C LEU A 109 -9.96 -18.28 -18.42
N LEU A 110 -10.74 -18.69 -17.41
CA LEU A 110 -11.42 -17.75 -16.52
C LEU A 110 -10.43 -16.83 -15.81
N ARG A 111 -9.28 -17.36 -15.35
CA ARG A 111 -8.23 -16.53 -14.74
C ARG A 111 -7.70 -15.47 -15.72
N LYS A 112 -7.54 -15.81 -17.00
CA LYS A 112 -7.09 -14.87 -18.02
C LYS A 112 -8.12 -13.75 -18.23
N GLU A 113 -9.40 -14.08 -18.34
CA GLU A 113 -10.48 -13.09 -18.48
C GLU A 113 -10.57 -12.15 -17.27
N LEU A 114 -10.45 -12.70 -16.06
CA LEU A 114 -10.42 -11.90 -14.83
C LEU A 114 -9.19 -10.98 -14.80
N MET A 115 -8.04 -11.46 -15.29
CA MET A 115 -6.83 -10.64 -15.42
C MET A 115 -6.99 -9.51 -16.43
N GLU A 116 -7.65 -9.74 -17.56
CA GLU A 116 -7.92 -8.71 -18.57
C GLU A 116 -8.75 -7.55 -17.99
N LYS A 117 -9.70 -7.85 -17.09
CA LYS A 117 -10.46 -6.83 -16.34
C LYS A 117 -9.66 -6.18 -15.22
N HIS A 118 -8.77 -6.92 -14.58
CA HIS A 118 -7.95 -6.46 -13.45
C HIS A 118 -6.82 -5.51 -13.87
N ILE A 119 -6.17 -5.78 -15.01
CA ILE A 119 -4.98 -5.06 -15.47
C ILE A 119 -5.21 -3.55 -15.64
N PRO A 120 -6.30 -3.07 -16.26
CA PRO A 120 -6.56 -1.63 -16.38
C PRO A 120 -6.61 -0.93 -15.03
N LEU A 121 -7.36 -1.48 -14.06
CA LEU A 121 -7.48 -0.91 -12.71
C LEU A 121 -6.14 -0.95 -11.96
N ARG A 122 -5.42 -2.07 -12.07
CA ARG A 122 -4.06 -2.23 -11.53
C ARG A 122 -3.11 -1.17 -12.09
N ASN A 123 -3.19 -0.87 -13.39
CA ASN A 123 -2.33 0.11 -14.03
C ASN A 123 -2.59 1.53 -13.53
N ILE A 124 -3.86 1.91 -13.36
CA ILE A 124 -4.25 3.21 -12.79
C ILE A 124 -3.73 3.35 -11.36
N VAL A 125 -4.03 2.38 -10.49
CA VAL A 125 -3.62 2.48 -9.07
C VAL A 125 -2.11 2.31 -8.90
N GLY A 126 -1.43 1.57 -9.78
CA GLY A 126 0.04 1.55 -9.83
C GLY A 126 0.65 2.87 -10.26
N ALA A 127 -0.01 3.61 -11.15
CA ALA A 127 0.41 4.96 -11.51
C ALA A 127 0.21 5.94 -10.34
N MET A 128 -0.89 5.80 -9.59
CA MET A 128 -1.13 6.55 -8.35
C MET A 128 -0.10 6.22 -7.26
N GLU A 129 0.29 4.94 -7.12
CA GLU A 129 1.35 4.50 -6.19
C GLU A 129 2.68 5.16 -6.51
N LYS A 130 3.06 5.19 -7.79
CA LYS A 130 4.25 5.90 -8.27
C LYS A 130 4.14 7.40 -7.97
N GLN A 131 3.01 8.02 -8.31
CA GLN A 131 2.82 9.45 -8.13
C GLN A 131 2.88 9.85 -6.66
N LEU A 132 2.25 9.07 -5.76
CA LEU A 132 2.32 9.32 -4.31
C LEU A 132 3.75 9.26 -3.79
N ALA A 133 4.52 8.25 -4.18
CA ALA A 133 5.92 8.13 -3.78
C ALA A 133 6.76 9.32 -4.28
N ASN A 134 6.54 9.76 -5.51
CA ASN A 134 7.23 10.90 -6.09
C ASN A 134 6.84 12.22 -5.40
N ASP A 135 5.55 12.46 -5.19
CA ASP A 135 5.04 13.68 -4.55
C ASP A 135 5.54 13.80 -3.10
N LEU A 136 5.55 12.69 -2.35
CA LEU A 136 6.11 12.65 -0.99
C LEU A 136 7.61 12.96 -1.00
N ALA A 137 8.37 12.36 -1.90
CA ALA A 137 9.81 12.63 -2.01
C ALA A 137 10.09 14.09 -2.42
N ALA A 138 9.33 14.63 -3.39
CA ALA A 138 9.44 16.02 -3.84
C ALA A 138 9.06 17.02 -2.74
N ALA A 139 8.15 16.64 -1.85
CA ALA A 139 7.77 17.39 -0.66
C ALA A 139 8.72 17.17 0.54
N ASP A 140 9.92 16.63 0.32
CA ASP A 140 10.95 16.45 1.36
C ASP A 140 10.53 15.47 2.48
N TYR A 141 9.83 14.40 2.12
CA TYR A 141 9.69 13.21 2.96
C TYR A 141 10.71 12.14 2.58
N THR A 142 11.18 11.38 3.58
CA THR A 142 12.09 10.26 3.34
C THR A 142 11.31 9.01 2.94
N VAL A 143 11.13 8.80 1.63
CA VAL A 143 10.46 7.60 1.10
C VAL A 143 11.47 6.45 0.95
N LEU A 144 11.12 5.28 1.46
CA LEU A 144 11.99 4.09 1.60
C LEU A 144 12.07 3.26 0.32
N ASN A 145 11.01 3.25 -0.48
CA ASN A 145 10.90 2.44 -1.68
C ASN A 145 10.78 3.30 -2.94
N THR A 146 11.35 2.78 -4.03
CA THR A 146 11.08 3.29 -5.38
C THR A 146 9.98 2.46 -6.01
N VAL A 147 9.06 3.10 -6.72
CA VAL A 147 7.94 2.44 -7.40
C VAL A 147 8.18 2.49 -8.91
N PRO A 148 8.86 1.49 -9.50
CA PRO A 148 9.06 1.44 -10.94
C PRO A 148 7.75 1.04 -11.63
N TRP A 149 6.98 2.04 -12.08
CA TRP A 149 5.73 1.83 -12.82
C TRP A 149 5.73 2.62 -14.13
N PRO A 150 5.43 1.99 -15.28
CA PRO A 150 5.58 2.64 -16.58
C PRO A 150 4.44 3.61 -16.92
N HIS A 151 3.30 3.50 -16.25
CA HIS A 151 2.13 4.34 -16.52
C HIS A 151 2.15 5.61 -15.69
N ASP A 152 1.67 6.70 -16.28
CA ASP A 152 1.36 7.94 -15.58
C ASP A 152 -0.12 7.99 -15.19
N VAL A 153 -0.41 8.68 -14.09
CA VAL A 153 -1.78 8.86 -13.61
C VAL A 153 -2.37 10.10 -14.27
N ASP A 154 -3.65 10.03 -14.62
CA ASP A 154 -4.41 11.22 -15.02
C ASP A 154 -4.40 12.25 -13.85
N PRO A 155 -3.93 13.49 -14.07
CA PRO A 155 -3.91 14.53 -13.04
C PRO A 155 -5.26 14.77 -12.37
N GLU A 156 -6.37 14.66 -13.10
CA GLU A 156 -7.72 14.88 -12.55
C GLU A 156 -8.15 13.73 -11.63
N LEU A 157 -7.74 12.49 -11.94
CA LEU A 157 -7.93 11.35 -11.05
C LEU A 157 -7.01 11.42 -9.83
N TRP A 158 -5.81 11.99 -9.99
CA TRP A 158 -4.83 12.08 -8.91
C TRP A 158 -5.18 13.13 -7.86
N LYS A 159 -5.67 14.29 -8.29
CA LYS A 159 -5.95 15.45 -7.43
C LYS A 159 -6.74 15.13 -6.14
N PRO A 160 -7.90 14.42 -6.17
CA PRO A 160 -8.63 14.10 -4.95
C PRO A 160 -7.88 13.12 -4.04
N ILE A 161 -7.11 12.20 -4.61
CA ILE A 161 -6.29 11.23 -3.85
C ILE A 161 -5.15 11.96 -3.14
N ARG A 162 -4.43 12.84 -3.85
CA ARG A 162 -3.38 13.68 -3.27
C ARG A 162 -3.92 14.52 -2.10
N ALA A 163 -5.09 15.13 -2.27
CA ALA A 163 -5.74 15.93 -1.23
C ALA A 163 -6.03 15.10 0.04
N ALA A 164 -6.54 13.88 -0.11
CA ALA A 164 -6.79 12.99 1.03
C ALA A 164 -5.49 12.61 1.77
N PHE A 165 -4.41 12.31 1.05
CA PHE A 165 -3.10 12.07 1.69
C PHE A 165 -2.53 13.34 2.34
N ALA A 166 -2.78 14.52 1.79
CA ALA A 166 -2.31 15.80 2.34
C ALA A 166 -2.98 16.17 3.70
N GLU A 167 -4.03 15.48 4.10
CA GLU A 167 -4.58 15.58 5.46
C GLU A 167 -3.64 14.97 6.50
N HIS A 168 -2.93 13.89 6.12
CA HIS A 168 -1.98 13.16 6.98
C HIS A 168 -0.52 13.53 6.72
N PHE A 169 -0.21 14.03 5.52
CA PHE A 169 1.12 14.45 5.09
C PHE A 169 1.09 15.92 4.64
N PRO A 170 1.11 16.89 5.57
CA PRO A 170 0.81 18.29 5.27
C PRO A 170 1.76 18.96 4.27
N LYS A 171 3.00 18.48 4.10
CA LYS A 171 3.92 19.04 3.09
C LYS A 171 3.41 18.78 1.65
N LEU A 172 2.44 17.90 1.45
CA LEU A 172 1.74 17.69 0.18
C LEU A 172 0.69 18.78 -0.14
N ARG A 173 0.42 19.76 0.74
CA ARG A 173 -0.54 20.83 0.42
C ARG A 173 0.04 21.92 -0.49
N GLY A 174 1.37 21.99 -0.57
CA GLY A 174 2.10 22.87 -1.47
C GLY A 174 2.01 22.45 -2.92
#